data_AF-A0A341D6U8-F1
#
_entry.id   AF-A0A341D6U8-F1
#
_cell.length_a   1.000
_cell.length_b   1.000
_cell.length_c   1.000
_cell.angle_alpha   90.00
_cell.angle_beta   90.00
_cell.angle_gamma   90.00
#
_symmetry.space_group_name_H-M   'P 1'
#
loop_
_entity.id
_entity.type
_entity.pdbx_description
1 polymer ?
#
loop_
_entity_poly.entity_id
_entity_poly.type
_entity_poly.pdbx_seq_one_letter_code
_entity_poly.pdbx_strand_id
1 'polypeptide(L)'
;MDMGSSSWPRLVPNLLLLLLALLPGGQAGTDCYGIAGMPGLPGAPGKDGHDGLPGPKGEPGIPAIPGTRGPKGQKGDPGTPGYPGKNGPMGTPGIPGDPGNMGPPGDPGDEGRYKQNHQSVFTVTRQTVQFPAPNSLVKFNSVITNPQGDYDTNTGKFTCKVPGLYYFVYHTSHTANLCVQLYRNGVKVTTFCDHMSNTKQVSSGSVLLRMQAGEQVWLAVNDYNGMVGTEGSDSVFSGFLLFPD
;
A
#
# COMPACT_ATOMS: atom_id res chain seq x y z
N MET A 1 -34.42 77.47 34.10
CA MET A 1 -33.97 77.80 32.73
C MET A 1 -33.17 76.64 32.22
N ASP A 2 -33.46 76.30 30.97
CA ASP A 2 -33.13 75.07 30.29
C ASP A 2 -31.71 75.09 29.68
N MET A 3 -31.28 73.90 29.25
CA MET A 3 -30.23 73.56 28.29
C MET A 3 -28.74 73.52 28.70
N GLY A 4 -28.12 72.35 28.47
CA GLY A 4 -26.68 72.21 28.31
C GLY A 4 -26.12 70.79 28.44
N SER A 5 -26.62 69.82 27.67
CA SER A 5 -26.13 68.44 27.60
C SER A 5 -24.72 68.33 27.00
N SER A 6 -23.82 67.58 27.66
CA SER A 6 -22.58 67.08 27.06
C SER A 6 -22.50 65.55 27.18
N SER A 7 -22.03 64.97 26.08
CA SER A 7 -22.02 63.57 25.70
C SER A 7 -20.72 62.86 26.10
N TRP A 8 -20.76 61.52 26.28
CA TRP A 8 -19.87 60.46 25.75
C TRP A 8 -19.84 59.18 26.64
N PRO A 9 -19.54 57.99 26.08
CA PRO A 9 -20.25 56.75 26.40
C PRO A 9 -19.44 55.60 27.07
N ARG A 10 -20.23 54.67 27.62
CA ARG A 10 -20.02 53.25 27.98
C ARG A 10 -18.74 52.55 27.47
N LEU A 11 -17.83 52.22 28.40
CA LEU A 11 -16.69 51.31 28.23
C LEU A 11 -16.81 50.11 29.20
N VAL A 12 -17.80 49.23 29.02
CA VAL A 12 -17.89 47.98 29.84
C VAL A 12 -18.54 46.79 29.09
N PRO A 13 -18.04 46.34 27.93
CA PRO A 13 -18.25 44.90 27.63
C PRO A 13 -17.09 44.15 26.96
N ASN A 14 -15.86 44.68 26.92
CA ASN A 14 -14.73 43.99 26.25
C ASN A 14 -13.82 43.14 27.17
N LEU A 15 -14.15 42.98 28.45
CA LEU A 15 -13.32 42.21 29.39
C LEU A 15 -13.81 40.77 29.64
N LEU A 16 -14.99 40.39 29.13
CA LEU A 16 -15.57 39.05 29.36
C LEU A 16 -15.24 38.02 28.25
N LEU A 17 -14.68 38.46 27.11
CA LEU A 17 -14.26 37.60 26.01
C LEU A 17 -12.80 37.12 26.11
N LEU A 18 -12.04 37.59 27.11
CA LEU A 18 -10.62 37.24 27.28
C LEU A 18 -10.35 36.04 28.22
N LEU A 19 -11.40 35.46 28.83
CA LEU A 19 -11.27 34.42 29.87
C LEU A 19 -11.64 32.99 29.42
N LEU A 20 -11.96 32.78 28.13
CA LEU A 20 -12.24 31.46 27.55
C LEU A 20 -11.06 30.86 26.76
N ALA A 21 -9.86 31.46 26.82
CA ALA A 21 -8.69 31.04 26.06
C ALA A 21 -7.63 30.27 26.87
N LEU A 22 -7.98 29.69 28.03
CA LEU A 22 -7.07 28.93 28.88
C LEU A 22 -7.47 27.45 28.94
N LEU A 23 -7.19 26.72 27.86
CA LEU A 23 -6.99 25.26 27.91
C LEU A 23 -5.48 25.01 27.88
N PRO A 24 -4.86 24.42 28.92
CA PRO A 24 -3.47 24.01 28.86
C PRO A 24 -3.34 22.78 27.94
N GLY A 25 -2.45 22.90 26.96
CA GLY A 25 -2.13 21.87 25.98
C GLY A 25 -1.64 20.57 26.59
N GLY A 26 -2.04 19.47 25.95
CA GLY A 26 -1.53 18.14 26.19
C GLY A 26 -0.03 18.08 25.93
N GLN A 27 0.71 17.59 26.92
CA GLN A 27 2.12 17.26 26.80
C GLN A 27 2.29 16.08 25.85
N ALA A 28 2.93 16.30 24.70
CA ALA A 28 3.52 15.24 23.90
C ALA A 28 4.84 14.84 24.56
N GLY A 29 4.79 13.76 25.35
CA GLY A 29 5.98 13.12 25.90
C GLY A 29 6.86 12.58 24.77
N THR A 30 8.12 13.01 24.79
CA THR A 30 9.26 12.43 24.09
C THR A 30 9.33 10.92 24.30
N ASP A 31 9.17 10.17 23.22
CA ASP A 31 9.68 8.82 23.13
C ASP A 31 10.06 8.49 21.67
N CYS A 32 11.35 8.45 21.39
CA CYS A 32 11.88 8.02 20.09
C CYS A 32 11.92 6.48 20.05
N TYR A 33 10.76 5.84 20.07
CA TYR A 33 10.66 4.45 19.61
C TYR A 33 10.29 4.46 18.14
N GLY A 34 11.16 3.90 17.31
CA GLY A 34 10.88 3.66 15.91
C GLY A 34 9.52 2.97 15.77
N ILE A 35 8.73 3.43 14.81
CA ILE A 35 7.53 2.75 14.32
C ILE A 35 7.80 1.25 14.22
N ALA A 36 6.93 0.44 14.83
CA ALA A 36 7.00 -1.01 14.73
C ALA A 36 7.10 -1.41 13.25
N GLY A 37 8.02 -2.33 12.94
CA GLY A 37 8.10 -2.90 11.59
C GLY A 37 6.74 -3.43 11.16
N MET A 38 6.37 -3.21 9.90
CA MET A 38 5.13 -3.74 9.35
C MET A 38 5.07 -5.26 9.55
N PRO A 39 3.88 -5.84 9.80
CA PRO A 39 3.71 -7.28 9.81
C PRO A 39 4.31 -7.90 8.55
N GLY A 40 5.00 -9.04 8.71
CA GLY A 40 5.51 -9.78 7.57
C GLY A 40 4.40 -10.11 6.57
N LEU A 41 4.75 -10.23 5.29
CA LEU A 41 3.83 -10.70 4.25
C LEU A 41 3.18 -12.03 4.70
N PRO A 42 1.89 -12.26 4.39
CA PRO A 42 1.26 -13.55 4.63
C PRO A 42 2.11 -14.69 4.05
N GLY A 43 2.23 -15.79 4.79
CA GLY A 43 2.93 -16.97 4.31
C GLY A 43 2.30 -17.46 3.00
N ALA A 44 3.11 -18.05 2.13
CA ALA A 44 2.63 -18.68 0.90
C ALA A 44 1.54 -19.73 1.24
N PRO A 45 0.52 -19.91 0.37
CA PRO A 45 -0.49 -20.95 0.56
C PRO A 45 0.16 -22.30 0.85
N GLY A 46 -0.44 -23.07 1.77
CA GLY A 46 0.01 -24.42 2.07
C GLY A 46 -0.05 -25.28 0.80
N LYS A 47 0.94 -26.16 0.63
CA LYS A 47 0.92 -27.20 -0.41
C LYS A 47 -0.34 -28.07 -0.25
N ASP A 48 -0.92 -28.47 -1.38
CA ASP A 48 -2.11 -29.33 -1.40
C ASP A 48 -1.89 -30.61 -0.57
N GLY A 49 -2.96 -31.07 0.07
CA GLY A 49 -2.94 -32.32 0.84
C GLY A 49 -2.65 -33.52 -0.05
N HIS A 50 -1.86 -34.48 0.45
CA HIS A 50 -1.65 -35.74 -0.25
C HIS A 50 -2.95 -36.56 -0.27
N ASP A 51 -3.20 -37.27 -1.37
CA ASP A 51 -4.34 -38.17 -1.51
C ASP A 51 -4.38 -39.22 -0.37
N GLY A 52 -5.59 -39.57 0.07
CA GLY A 52 -5.78 -40.62 1.08
C GLY A 52 -5.33 -41.99 0.56
N LEU A 53 -4.70 -42.78 1.43
CA LEU A 53 -4.30 -44.15 1.08
C LEU A 53 -5.54 -45.02 0.74
N PRO A 54 -5.45 -45.91 -0.27
CA PRO A 54 -6.52 -46.85 -0.57
C PRO A 54 -6.89 -47.71 0.64
N GLY A 55 -8.19 -47.99 0.82
CA GLY A 55 -8.68 -48.83 1.92
C GLY A 55 -8.14 -50.27 1.86
N PRO A 56 -8.01 -50.96 3.00
CA PRO A 56 -7.53 -52.34 3.02
C PRO A 56 -8.49 -53.30 2.31
N LYS A 57 -7.93 -54.32 1.65
CA LYS A 57 -8.69 -55.37 0.97
C LYS A 57 -9.49 -56.21 1.98
N GLY A 58 -10.75 -56.52 1.68
CA GLY A 58 -11.62 -57.35 2.53
C GLY A 58 -11.11 -58.79 2.71
N GLU A 59 -11.43 -59.40 3.85
CA GLU A 59 -10.98 -60.74 4.23
C GLU A 59 -11.60 -61.85 3.34
N PRO A 60 -10.88 -62.96 3.06
CA PRO A 60 -11.43 -64.09 2.32
C PRO A 60 -12.57 -64.81 3.07
N GLY A 61 -13.58 -65.27 2.33
CA GLY A 61 -14.69 -66.06 2.88
C GLY A 61 -14.27 -67.48 3.34
N ILE A 62 -14.96 -68.00 4.35
CA ILE A 62 -14.67 -69.29 4.99
C ILE A 62 -15.04 -70.48 4.06
N PRO A 63 -14.18 -71.50 3.89
CA PRO A 63 -14.50 -72.69 3.09
C PRO A 63 -15.61 -73.55 3.70
N ALA A 64 -16.49 -74.11 2.85
CA ALA A 64 -17.54 -75.04 3.28
C ALA A 64 -16.99 -76.44 3.59
N ILE A 65 -17.52 -77.08 4.65
CA ILE A 65 -17.16 -78.42 5.11
C ILE A 65 -17.79 -79.48 4.19
N PRO A 66 -17.03 -80.46 3.63
CA PRO A 66 -17.61 -81.53 2.82
C PRO A 66 -18.46 -82.52 3.65
N GLY A 67 -19.67 -82.85 3.17
CA GLY A 67 -20.54 -83.84 3.80
C GLY A 67 -20.08 -85.29 3.58
N THR A 68 -20.21 -86.12 4.61
CA THR A 68 -19.87 -87.55 4.59
C THR A 68 -20.95 -88.40 3.91
N ARG A 69 -20.55 -89.32 3.02
CA ARG A 69 -21.44 -90.24 2.29
C ARG A 69 -21.91 -91.40 3.18
N GLY A 70 -23.22 -91.52 3.39
CA GLY A 70 -23.84 -92.68 4.07
C GLY A 70 -24.12 -93.87 3.13
N PRO A 71 -24.22 -95.11 3.65
CA PRO A 71 -24.44 -96.33 2.87
C PRO A 71 -25.92 -96.60 2.50
N LYS A 72 -26.14 -97.59 1.62
CA LYS A 72 -27.32 -97.82 0.75
C LYS A 72 -28.38 -98.79 1.32
N GLY A 73 -29.68 -98.54 1.06
CA GLY A 73 -30.83 -99.49 1.10
C GLY A 73 -32.17 -98.74 1.32
N GLN A 74 -33.39 -99.14 0.93
CA GLN A 74 -34.03 -100.23 0.15
C GLN A 74 -35.27 -99.64 -0.60
N LYS A 75 -35.97 -100.45 -1.41
CA LYS A 75 -37.10 -100.13 -2.32
C LYS A 75 -38.35 -99.53 -1.61
N GLY A 76 -39.04 -98.58 -2.26
CA GLY A 76 -39.87 -97.57 -1.58
C GLY A 76 -41.38 -97.50 -1.87
N ASP A 77 -41.98 -96.41 -1.38
CA ASP A 77 -43.41 -96.06 -1.40
C ASP A 77 -43.72 -94.91 -2.39
N PRO A 78 -45.00 -94.71 -2.79
CA PRO A 78 -45.40 -93.80 -3.88
C PRO A 78 -45.10 -92.31 -3.63
N GLY A 79 -44.85 -91.58 -4.73
CA GLY A 79 -44.23 -90.26 -4.74
C GLY A 79 -45.06 -89.13 -4.10
N THR A 80 -44.34 -88.24 -3.40
CA THR A 80 -44.86 -86.97 -2.91
C THR A 80 -44.94 -85.91 -4.03
N PRO A 81 -45.88 -84.95 -3.98
CA PRO A 81 -45.93 -83.84 -4.92
C PRO A 81 -44.60 -83.07 -4.94
N GLY A 82 -44.13 -82.69 -6.12
CA GLY A 82 -42.88 -81.94 -6.26
C GLY A 82 -42.92 -80.62 -5.50
N TYR A 83 -41.87 -80.34 -4.72
CA TYR A 83 -41.71 -79.06 -4.03
C TYR A 83 -41.73 -77.89 -5.04
N PRO A 84 -42.33 -76.73 -4.69
CA PRO A 84 -42.19 -75.52 -5.48
C PRO A 84 -40.72 -75.23 -5.75
N GLY A 85 -40.39 -74.81 -6.98
CA GLY A 85 -39.02 -74.46 -7.35
C GLY A 85 -38.44 -73.42 -6.39
N LYS A 86 -37.19 -73.59 -5.97
CA LYS A 86 -36.49 -72.60 -5.14
C LYS A 86 -36.48 -71.26 -5.87
N ASN A 87 -36.81 -70.17 -5.17
CA ASN A 87 -36.62 -68.82 -5.71
C ASN A 87 -35.18 -68.67 -6.19
N GLY A 88 -35.00 -68.13 -7.40
CA GLY A 88 -33.67 -67.88 -7.96
C GLY A 88 -32.85 -66.98 -7.03
N PRO A 89 -31.51 -67.11 -7.02
CA PRO A 89 -30.66 -66.23 -6.23
C PRO A 89 -30.90 -64.78 -6.63
N MET A 90 -30.87 -63.88 -5.64
CA MET A 90 -30.93 -62.43 -5.85
C MET A 90 -29.80 -62.02 -6.81
N GLY A 91 -30.12 -61.21 -7.81
CA GLY A 91 -29.12 -60.70 -8.76
C GLY A 91 -28.00 -59.95 -8.03
N THR A 92 -26.78 -60.02 -8.55
CA THR A 92 -25.63 -59.32 -7.97
C THR A 92 -25.86 -57.81 -8.02
N PRO A 93 -25.42 -57.04 -7.00
CA PRO A 93 -25.44 -55.58 -7.04
C PRO A 93 -24.75 -55.03 -8.30
N GLY A 94 -25.28 -53.94 -8.85
CA GLY A 94 -24.68 -53.25 -9.98
C GLY A 94 -23.28 -52.71 -9.67
N ILE A 95 -22.44 -52.63 -10.69
CA ILE A 95 -21.07 -52.12 -10.57
C ILE A 95 -21.13 -50.61 -10.27
N PRO A 96 -20.35 -50.08 -9.31
CA PRO A 96 -20.24 -48.63 -9.10
C PRO A 96 -19.80 -47.91 -10.38
N GLY A 97 -20.36 -46.73 -10.63
CA GLY A 97 -19.96 -45.91 -11.78
C GLY A 97 -18.52 -45.41 -11.67
N ASP A 98 -17.88 -45.18 -12.82
CA ASP A 98 -16.52 -44.67 -12.88
C ASP A 98 -16.39 -43.26 -12.27
N PRO A 99 -15.24 -42.91 -11.65
CA PRO A 99 -14.98 -41.55 -11.20
C PRO A 99 -15.10 -40.54 -12.34
N GLY A 100 -15.65 -39.36 -12.05
CA GLY A 100 -15.72 -38.27 -13.02
C GLY A 100 -14.32 -37.78 -13.43
N ASN A 101 -14.20 -37.31 -14.67
CA ASN A 101 -12.94 -36.77 -15.17
C ASN A 101 -12.52 -35.52 -14.38
N MET A 102 -11.21 -35.38 -14.17
CA MET A 102 -10.61 -34.17 -13.59
C MET A 102 -10.92 -32.96 -14.48
N GLY A 103 -11.26 -31.83 -13.84
CA GLY A 103 -11.51 -30.57 -14.55
C GLY A 103 -10.24 -30.05 -15.25
N PRO A 104 -10.40 -29.19 -16.28
CA PRO A 104 -9.25 -28.59 -16.94
C PRO A 104 -8.47 -27.67 -15.99
N PRO A 105 -7.15 -27.47 -16.21
CA PRO A 105 -6.38 -26.45 -15.51
C PRO A 105 -7.02 -25.06 -15.68
N GLY A 106 -6.89 -24.22 -14.65
CA GLY A 106 -7.29 -22.80 -14.75
C GLY A 106 -6.44 -22.03 -15.75
N ASP A 107 -6.99 -20.94 -16.29
CA ASP A 107 -6.28 -20.07 -17.22
C ASP A 107 -5.07 -19.38 -16.54
N PRO A 108 -3.99 -19.07 -17.30
CA PRO A 108 -2.89 -18.25 -16.81
C PRO A 108 -3.39 -16.89 -16.31
N GLY A 109 -2.83 -16.41 -15.19
CA GLY A 109 -3.13 -15.06 -14.69
C GLY A 109 -2.68 -13.97 -15.67
N ASP A 110 -3.37 -12.84 -15.65
CA ASP A 110 -3.07 -11.69 -16.51
C ASP A 110 -1.62 -11.19 -16.34
N GLU A 111 -1.03 -10.73 -17.45
CA GLU A 111 0.28 -10.10 -17.47
C GLU A 111 0.28 -8.82 -16.62
N GLY A 112 1.26 -8.68 -15.72
CA GLY A 112 1.28 -7.65 -14.70
C GLY A 112 1.45 -6.21 -15.21
N ARG A 113 0.36 -5.53 -15.57
CA ARG A 113 0.33 -4.08 -15.91
C ARG A 113 0.33 -3.13 -14.70
N TYR A 114 0.40 -3.65 -13.48
CA TYR A 114 0.28 -2.89 -12.23
C TYR A 114 1.40 -1.87 -11.99
N LYS A 115 2.54 -1.94 -12.70
CA LYS A 115 3.74 -1.14 -12.36
C LYS A 115 3.71 0.31 -12.84
N GLN A 116 3.12 0.67 -13.98
CA GLN A 116 3.23 2.06 -14.48
C GLN A 116 2.18 3.02 -13.92
N ASN A 117 0.98 2.52 -13.59
CA ASN A 117 -0.13 3.36 -13.12
C ASN A 117 -0.11 3.66 -11.61
N HIS A 118 0.74 2.97 -10.84
CA HIS A 118 0.89 3.14 -9.38
C HIS A 118 2.30 3.63 -8.99
N GLN A 119 3.04 4.19 -9.93
CA GLN A 119 4.35 4.76 -9.68
C GLN A 119 4.32 6.27 -9.90
N SER A 120 5.10 6.97 -9.10
CA SER A 120 5.30 8.41 -9.22
C SER A 120 6.75 8.69 -8.86
N VAL A 121 7.49 9.26 -9.80
CA VAL A 121 8.91 9.60 -9.61
C VAL A 121 9.26 10.79 -10.48
N PHE A 122 10.02 11.72 -9.91
CA PHE A 122 10.66 12.78 -10.68
C PHE A 122 12.03 13.12 -10.10
N THR A 123 12.91 13.57 -10.98
CA THR A 123 14.13 14.30 -10.67
C THR A 123 14.25 15.42 -11.69
N VAL A 124 14.30 16.64 -11.18
CA VAL A 124 14.41 17.86 -11.97
C VAL A 124 15.59 18.68 -11.50
N THR A 125 16.23 19.38 -12.43
CA THR A 125 17.33 20.28 -12.15
C THR A 125 16.97 21.69 -12.53
N ARG A 126 17.60 22.63 -11.83
CA ARG A 126 17.57 24.04 -12.15
C ARG A 126 18.82 24.35 -12.96
N GLN A 127 18.66 24.69 -14.24
CA GLN A 127 19.76 25.02 -15.15
C GLN A 127 19.68 26.51 -15.50
N THR A 128 20.26 27.34 -14.64
CA THR A 128 20.39 28.79 -14.82
C THR A 128 21.36 29.38 -13.79
N VAL A 129 22.12 30.39 -14.22
CA VAL A 129 23.07 31.14 -13.38
C VAL A 129 22.36 32.15 -12.46
N GLN A 130 21.13 32.55 -12.78
CA GLN A 130 20.41 33.58 -12.04
C GLN A 130 19.84 33.01 -10.75
N PHE A 131 19.88 33.76 -9.65
CA PHE A 131 19.20 33.37 -8.42
C PHE A 131 17.68 33.37 -8.60
N PRO A 132 16.92 32.54 -7.86
CA PRO A 132 15.48 32.73 -7.72
C PRO A 132 15.16 34.11 -7.14
N ALA A 133 13.98 34.65 -7.43
CA ALA A 133 13.57 35.90 -6.79
C ALA A 133 13.42 35.71 -5.26
N PRO A 134 13.71 36.73 -4.44
CA PRO A 134 13.48 36.66 -3.01
C PRO A 134 12.02 36.35 -2.69
N ASN A 135 11.77 35.56 -1.64
CA ASN A 135 10.42 35.18 -1.19
C ASN A 135 9.55 34.53 -2.28
N SER A 136 10.18 33.83 -3.23
CA SER A 136 9.48 33.22 -4.36
C SER A 136 9.64 31.70 -4.40
N LEU A 137 8.71 31.07 -5.13
CA LEU A 137 8.85 29.67 -5.57
C LEU A 137 10.13 29.50 -6.41
N VAL A 138 10.77 28.35 -6.28
CA VAL A 138 11.93 27.94 -7.08
C VAL A 138 11.47 27.05 -8.23
N LYS A 139 11.70 27.51 -9.46
CA LYS A 139 11.44 26.70 -10.66
C LYS A 139 12.68 25.88 -11.03
N PHE A 140 12.52 24.56 -11.08
CA PHE A 140 13.43 23.63 -11.73
C PHE A 140 12.95 23.40 -13.16
N ASN A 141 13.74 23.89 -14.13
CA ASN A 141 13.35 24.03 -15.53
C ASN A 141 13.81 22.89 -16.44
N SER A 142 14.62 21.97 -15.93
CA SER A 142 15.18 20.86 -16.70
C SER A 142 14.81 19.53 -16.06
N VAL A 143 14.47 18.53 -16.88
CA VAL A 143 14.01 17.21 -16.42
C VAL A 143 15.13 16.20 -16.62
N ILE A 144 15.51 15.49 -15.55
CA ILE A 144 16.34 14.28 -15.65
C ILE A 144 15.43 13.08 -15.84
N THR A 145 14.42 12.91 -14.98
CA THR A 145 13.38 11.88 -15.12
C THR A 145 12.06 12.43 -14.59
N ASN A 146 10.97 12.19 -15.30
CA ASN A 146 9.61 12.57 -14.88
C ASN A 146 8.57 11.82 -15.73
N PRO A 147 8.59 10.47 -15.75
CA PRO A 147 7.81 9.69 -16.71
C PRO A 147 6.30 9.89 -16.57
N GLN A 148 5.81 10.20 -15.37
CA GLN A 148 4.38 10.48 -15.15
C GLN A 148 4.00 11.94 -15.41
N GLY A 149 4.97 12.86 -15.50
CA GLY A 149 4.68 14.29 -15.59
C GLY A 149 4.01 14.82 -14.32
N ASP A 150 4.43 14.35 -13.15
CA ASP A 150 3.86 14.78 -11.86
C ASP A 150 4.47 16.09 -11.37
N TYR A 151 5.73 16.35 -11.76
CA TYR A 151 6.34 17.66 -11.62
C TYR A 151 6.14 18.47 -12.91
N ASP A 152 5.59 19.67 -12.80
CA ASP A 152 5.42 20.59 -13.92
C ASP A 152 6.48 21.70 -13.87
N THR A 153 7.35 21.74 -14.88
CA THR A 153 8.45 22.71 -14.99
C THR A 153 7.97 24.14 -15.27
N ASN A 154 6.77 24.32 -15.82
CA ASN A 154 6.22 25.65 -16.08
C ASN A 154 5.80 26.33 -14.78
N THR A 155 5.18 25.57 -13.88
CA THR A 155 4.72 26.05 -12.58
C THR A 155 5.77 25.90 -11.48
N GLY A 156 6.68 24.94 -11.61
CA GLY A 156 7.67 24.56 -10.61
C GLY A 156 7.10 23.77 -9.44
N LYS A 157 6.01 23.02 -9.69
CA LYS A 157 5.26 22.29 -8.66
C LYS A 157 5.13 20.82 -9.01
N PHE A 158 5.24 19.98 -7.99
CA PHE A 158 4.74 18.62 -8.01
C PHE A 158 3.24 18.61 -7.69
N THR A 159 2.45 17.80 -8.40
CA THR A 159 1.04 17.52 -8.09
C THR A 159 0.84 16.01 -7.95
N CYS A 160 0.37 15.57 -6.79
CA CYS A 160 0.14 14.17 -6.50
C CYS A 160 -0.99 13.59 -7.37
N LYS A 161 -0.69 12.53 -8.14
CA LYS A 161 -1.70 11.75 -8.88
C LYS A 161 -2.07 10.45 -8.18
N VAL A 162 -1.12 9.84 -7.48
CA VAL A 162 -1.30 8.57 -6.75
C VAL A 162 -1.16 8.85 -5.25
N PRO A 163 -2.25 8.77 -4.45
CA PRO A 163 -2.16 8.94 -3.00
C PRO A 163 -1.20 7.93 -2.36
N GLY A 164 -0.52 8.34 -1.28
CA GLY A 164 0.44 7.48 -0.59
C GLY A 164 1.55 8.23 0.12
N LEU A 165 2.53 7.50 0.66
CA LEU A 165 3.71 8.06 1.29
C LEU A 165 4.78 8.40 0.24
N TYR A 166 5.19 9.66 0.19
CA TYR A 166 6.24 10.16 -0.69
C TYR A 166 7.49 10.56 0.08
N TYR A 167 8.65 10.37 -0.53
CA TYR A 167 9.91 10.97 -0.12
C TYR A 167 10.27 12.11 -1.05
N PHE A 168 10.47 13.31 -0.51
CA PHE A 168 10.95 14.48 -1.24
C PHE A 168 12.33 14.85 -0.73
N VAL A 169 13.26 15.12 -1.65
CA VAL A 169 14.65 15.49 -1.33
C VAL A 169 15.20 16.48 -2.35
N TYR A 170 16.00 17.42 -1.89
CA TYR A 170 16.75 18.31 -2.76
C TYR A 170 18.20 18.42 -2.32
N HIS A 171 19.06 18.71 -3.29
CA HIS A 171 20.43 19.14 -3.09
C HIS A 171 20.64 20.38 -3.95
N THR A 172 20.93 21.50 -3.34
CA THR A 172 21.01 22.79 -4.01
C THR A 172 22.38 23.41 -3.83
N SER A 173 23.04 23.64 -4.95
CA SER A 173 24.28 24.39 -5.00
C SER A 173 24.00 25.88 -4.76
N HIS A 174 24.84 26.53 -3.95
CA HIS A 174 24.72 27.95 -3.64
C HIS A 174 26.08 28.64 -3.56
N THR A 175 26.06 29.94 -3.88
CA THR A 175 27.23 30.84 -3.83
C THR A 175 26.93 32.12 -3.03
N ALA A 176 25.88 32.08 -2.21
CA ALA A 176 25.50 33.07 -1.21
C ALA A 176 24.55 32.40 -0.21
N ASN A 177 24.24 33.06 0.90
CA ASN A 177 23.31 32.53 1.91
C ASN A 177 22.01 32.03 1.25
N LEU A 178 21.59 30.83 1.65
CA LEU A 178 20.42 30.17 1.08
C LEU A 178 19.57 29.55 2.18
N CYS A 179 18.27 29.85 2.17
CA CYS A 179 17.26 29.07 2.86
C CYS A 179 16.27 28.51 1.85
N VAL A 180 16.10 27.19 1.87
CA VAL A 180 15.10 26.51 1.05
C VAL A 180 13.96 26.07 1.95
N GLN A 181 12.75 26.37 1.51
CA GLN A 181 11.50 26.08 2.20
C GLN A 181 10.69 25.10 1.36
N LEU A 182 10.26 23.98 1.95
CA LEU A 182 9.35 23.05 1.29
C LEU A 182 7.92 23.38 1.70
N TYR A 183 7.04 23.50 0.71
CA TYR A 183 5.62 23.78 0.91
C TYR A 183 4.77 22.58 0.48
N ARG A 184 3.66 22.38 1.19
CA ARG A 184 2.56 21.48 0.83
C ARG A 184 1.26 22.27 0.87
N ASN A 185 0.54 22.38 -0.25
CA ASN A 185 -0.73 23.11 -0.33
C ASN A 185 -0.71 24.53 0.29
N GLY A 186 0.41 25.24 0.17
CA GLY A 186 0.58 26.60 0.69
C GLY A 186 1.03 26.67 2.15
N VAL A 187 1.11 25.53 2.84
CA VAL A 187 1.66 25.44 4.19
C VAL A 187 3.14 25.08 4.11
N LYS A 188 3.99 25.85 4.79
CA LYS A 188 5.42 25.56 4.90
C LYS A 188 5.62 24.35 5.82
N VAL A 189 6.28 23.32 5.31
CA VAL A 189 6.53 22.05 6.01
C VAL A 189 7.89 22.09 6.69
N THR A 190 8.94 22.43 5.95
CA THR A 190 10.32 22.47 6.45
C THR A 190 11.05 23.70 5.94
N THR A 191 12.14 24.05 6.62
CA THR A 191 13.08 25.08 6.18
C THR A 191 14.47 24.64 6.57
N PHE A 192 15.37 24.60 5.59
CA PHE A 192 16.79 24.36 5.84
C PHE A 192 17.58 25.53 5.29
N CYS A 193 18.43 26.09 6.14
CA CYS A 193 19.26 27.25 5.84
C CYS A 193 20.72 26.85 5.94
N ASP A 194 21.50 27.33 4.98
CA ASP A 194 22.94 27.20 4.97
C ASP A 194 23.55 28.58 4.73
N HIS A 195 24.42 28.99 5.64
CA HIS A 195 25.12 30.26 5.57
C HIS A 195 26.47 30.04 4.91
N MET A 196 26.76 30.85 3.91
CA MET A 196 27.90 30.61 3.06
C MET A 196 29.21 30.84 3.81
N SER A 197 30.08 29.83 3.87
CA SER A 197 31.42 29.92 4.45
C SER A 197 32.54 29.68 3.43
N ASN A 198 32.21 29.16 2.24
CA ASN A 198 33.16 28.89 1.15
C ASN A 198 32.67 29.53 -0.16
N THR A 199 33.45 29.43 -1.24
CA THR A 199 33.07 30.00 -2.56
C THR A 199 31.86 29.31 -3.19
N LYS A 200 31.60 28.04 -2.83
CA LYS A 200 30.45 27.25 -3.28
C LYS A 200 30.16 26.14 -2.28
N GLN A 201 28.89 25.91 -1.98
CA GLN A 201 28.43 24.87 -1.06
C GLN A 201 27.16 24.20 -1.59
N VAL A 202 26.81 23.07 -0.99
CA VAL A 202 25.58 22.33 -1.29
C VAL A 202 24.75 22.22 -0.03
N SER A 203 23.58 22.85 -0.03
CA SER A 203 22.58 22.68 1.01
C SER A 203 21.63 21.56 0.60
N SER A 204 21.20 20.74 1.56
CA SER A 204 20.31 19.61 1.31
C SER A 204 19.15 19.60 2.31
N GLY A 205 18.03 19.04 1.90
CA GLY A 205 16.88 18.85 2.78
C GLY A 205 15.97 17.76 2.25
N SER A 206 15.29 17.07 3.15
CA SER A 206 14.33 16.03 2.79
C SER A 206 13.18 15.93 3.78
N VAL A 207 12.09 15.29 3.33
CA VAL A 207 10.91 15.04 4.15
C VAL A 207 10.11 13.86 3.59
N LEU A 208 9.49 13.09 4.49
CA LEU A 208 8.47 12.10 4.15
C LEU A 208 7.08 12.74 4.32
N LEU A 209 6.24 12.67 3.29
CA LEU A 209 4.90 13.23 3.32
C LEU A 209 3.90 12.22 2.80
N ARG A 210 2.88 11.90 3.60
CA ARG A 210 1.71 11.19 3.11
C ARG A 210 0.81 12.16 2.36
N MET A 211 0.66 11.94 1.06
CA MET A 211 0.00 12.82 0.10
C MET A 211 -1.35 12.25 -0.33
N GLN A 212 -2.28 13.14 -0.63
CA GLN A 212 -3.58 12.85 -1.23
C GLN A 212 -3.61 13.36 -2.68
N ALA A 213 -4.49 12.78 -3.51
CA ALA A 213 -4.62 13.17 -4.91
C ALA A 213 -4.93 14.67 -5.05
N GLY A 214 -4.23 15.35 -5.95
CA GLY A 214 -4.36 16.79 -6.21
C GLY A 214 -3.54 17.68 -5.27
N GLU A 215 -2.96 17.16 -4.19
CA GLU A 215 -2.09 17.96 -3.33
C GLU A 215 -0.79 18.34 -4.04
N GLN A 216 -0.31 19.55 -3.75
CA GLN A 216 0.86 20.13 -4.39
C GLN A 216 2.05 20.26 -3.44
N VAL A 217 3.25 20.02 -3.94
CA VAL A 217 4.52 20.24 -3.24
C VAL A 217 5.45 21.09 -4.11
N TRP A 218 6.15 22.03 -3.49
CA TRP A 218 7.17 22.84 -4.17
C TRP A 218 8.23 23.36 -3.20
N LEU A 219 9.32 23.86 -3.77
CA LEU A 219 10.36 24.57 -3.03
C LEU A 219 10.24 26.07 -3.25
N ALA A 220 10.57 26.84 -2.22
CA ALA A 220 10.66 28.30 -2.26
C ALA A 220 11.91 28.77 -1.51
N VAL A 221 12.29 30.02 -1.73
CA VAL A 221 13.34 30.71 -0.96
C VAL A 221 12.75 31.90 -0.23
N ASN A 222 13.40 32.35 0.84
CA ASN A 222 13.11 33.64 1.48
C ASN A 222 14.08 34.71 0.93
N ASP A 223 14.44 35.70 1.75
CA ASP A 223 15.47 36.70 1.42
C ASP A 223 16.87 36.10 1.22
N TYR A 224 17.14 34.91 1.75
CA TYR A 224 18.35 34.14 1.48
C TYR A 224 18.11 33.22 0.27
N ASN A 225 18.44 33.73 -0.91
CA ASN A 225 18.08 33.15 -2.21
C ASN A 225 19.30 32.77 -3.07
N GLY A 226 20.48 32.56 -2.49
CA GLY A 226 21.75 32.33 -3.20
C GLY A 226 21.89 31.05 -4.05
N MET A 227 20.79 30.44 -4.48
CA MET A 227 20.76 29.19 -5.23
C MET A 227 21.22 29.36 -6.68
N VAL A 228 22.13 28.49 -7.11
CA VAL A 228 22.65 28.42 -8.49
C VAL A 228 22.43 27.03 -9.09
N GLY A 229 22.41 26.95 -10.41
CA GLY A 229 22.51 25.67 -11.11
C GLY A 229 23.25 25.85 -12.42
N THR A 230 24.51 25.43 -12.43
CA THR A 230 25.45 25.63 -13.53
C THR A 230 26.25 24.36 -13.78
N GLU A 231 26.85 24.26 -14.96
CA GLU A 231 27.80 23.19 -15.28
C GLU A 231 28.86 23.04 -14.17
N GLY A 232 28.96 21.83 -13.62
CA GLY A 232 29.85 21.49 -12.50
C GLY A 232 29.27 21.71 -11.09
N SER A 233 28.04 22.23 -10.92
CA SER A 233 27.33 22.28 -9.63
C SER A 233 25.85 22.56 -9.83
N ASP A 234 25.09 21.48 -9.96
CA ASP A 234 23.66 21.54 -10.20
C ASP A 234 22.87 21.73 -8.91
N SER A 235 21.65 22.23 -9.06
CA SER A 235 20.62 22.18 -8.03
C SER A 235 19.54 21.21 -8.50
N VAL A 236 19.27 20.19 -7.69
CA VAL A 236 18.36 19.08 -8.01
C VAL A 236 17.25 18.98 -6.97
N PHE A 237 16.06 18.65 -7.44
CA PHE A 237 14.91 18.30 -6.62
C PHE A 237 14.30 17.00 -7.13
N SER A 238 14.09 16.06 -6.21
CA SER A 238 13.56 14.74 -6.51
C SER A 238 12.40 14.41 -5.57
N GLY A 239 11.49 13.59 -6.07
CA GLY A 239 10.44 13.00 -5.27
C GLY A 239 9.97 11.69 -5.86
N PHE A 240 9.60 10.74 -5.00
CA PHE A 240 9.05 9.46 -5.44
C PHE A 240 8.11 8.85 -4.40
N LEU A 241 7.14 8.09 -4.90
CA LEU A 241 6.19 7.32 -4.11
C LEU A 241 6.87 6.09 -3.51
N LEU A 242 6.74 5.92 -2.20
CA LEU A 242 7.22 4.76 -1.44
C LEU A 242 6.13 3.72 -1.25
N PHE A 243 4.98 4.16 -0.72
CA PHE A 243 3.86 3.29 -0.37
C PHE A 243 2.56 3.90 -0.88
N PRO A 244 1.98 3.39 -1.98
CA PRO A 244 0.63 3.76 -2.41
C PRO A 244 -0.38 3.49 -1.27
N ASP A 245 -1.39 4.36 -1.12
CA ASP A 245 -2.50 4.17 -0.18
C ASP A 245 -3.45 3.02 -0.58
#